data_AF-A0AAP6DC98-F1
#
_entry.id   AF-A0AAP6DC98-F1
#
_cell.length_a   1.000
_cell.length_b   1.000
_cell.length_c   1.000
_cell.angle_alpha   90.00
_cell.angle_beta   90.00
_cell.angle_gamma   90.00
#
_symmetry.space_group_name_H-M   'P 1'
#
loop_
_entity.id
_entity.type
_entity.pdbx_description
1 polymer ?
#
loop_
_entity_poly.entity_id
_entity_poly.type
_entity_poly.pdbx_seq_one_letter_code
_entity_poly.pdbx_strand_id
1 'polypeptide(L)'
;VLAIIGKTTAAGGTGYVVEFCGEAITDLSMEGRMTVCNMAIELGAKAGLIAPDETTFEYIKGRKFSPQGADFDAAVEYWKTLKTDADAEFDAVVTLNAADIKPQVTWGTNPGQVIAVDQPIPAPESFTDPIEKASAEKALAYMGLEAGKSLSDYQVDKVFVGSCTNSRIEDMRAAAVVAKGRKVA
;
A
#
# COMPACT_ATOMS: atom_id res chain seq x y z
N VAL A 1 -2.46 0.15 0.82
CA VAL A 1 -1.86 0.25 -0.54
C VAL A 1 -2.21 -0.91 -1.47
N LEU A 2 -2.14 -2.19 -1.04
CA LEU A 2 -2.59 -3.31 -1.89
C LEU A 2 -4.00 -3.12 -2.47
N ALA A 3 -4.95 -2.63 -1.68
CA ALA A 3 -6.31 -2.33 -2.17
C ALA A 3 -6.32 -1.28 -3.30
N ILE A 4 -5.41 -0.30 -3.25
CA ILE A 4 -5.25 0.72 -4.30
C ILE A 4 -4.73 0.04 -5.56
N ILE A 5 -3.64 -0.73 -5.44
CA ILE A 5 -3.02 -1.46 -6.56
C ILE A 5 -4.01 -2.47 -7.18
N GLY A 6 -4.80 -3.17 -6.36
CA GLY A 6 -5.85 -4.07 -6.85
C GLY A 6 -6.97 -3.36 -7.60
N LYS A 7 -7.29 -2.11 -7.21
CA LYS A 7 -8.29 -1.28 -7.89
C LYS A 7 -7.77 -0.66 -9.19
N THR A 8 -6.49 -0.29 -9.22
CA THR A 8 -5.88 0.46 -10.34
C THR A 8 -5.04 -0.42 -11.27
N THR A 9 -4.78 -1.68 -10.90
CA THR A 9 -3.76 -2.58 -11.47
C THR A 9 -2.32 -2.14 -11.18
N ALA A 10 -1.37 -3.02 -11.51
CA ALA A 10 0.07 -2.74 -11.43
C ALA A 10 0.55 -1.65 -12.41
N ALA A 11 -0.28 -1.25 -13.36
CA ALA A 11 0.03 -0.21 -14.34
C ALA A 11 -0.79 1.08 -14.16
N GLY A 12 -1.66 1.14 -13.15
CA GLY A 12 -2.64 2.23 -13.00
C GLY A 12 -2.06 3.62 -12.77
N GLY A 13 -0.83 3.72 -12.29
CA GLY A 13 -0.08 4.96 -12.08
C GLY A 13 0.89 5.28 -13.22
N THR A 14 0.94 4.47 -14.28
CA THR A 14 1.89 4.69 -15.39
C THR A 14 1.67 6.05 -16.04
N GLY A 15 2.70 6.90 -16.01
CA GLY A 15 2.63 8.27 -16.54
C GLY A 15 2.16 9.32 -15.53
N TYR A 16 1.83 8.92 -14.29
CA TYR A 16 1.33 9.81 -13.24
C TYR A 16 2.33 9.95 -12.08
N VAL A 17 2.26 11.09 -11.40
CA VAL A 17 2.63 11.21 -9.99
C VAL A 17 1.35 11.05 -9.18
N VAL A 18 1.39 10.24 -8.13
CA VAL A 18 0.20 9.92 -7.33
C VAL A 18 0.25 10.67 -6.02
N GLU A 19 -0.79 11.44 -5.74
CA GLU A 19 -1.04 12.00 -4.42
C GLU A 19 -2.04 11.11 -3.66
N PHE A 20 -1.69 10.76 -2.43
CA PHE A 20 -2.59 10.06 -1.51
C PHE A 20 -3.15 11.06 -0.50
N CYS A 21 -4.47 11.16 -0.42
CA CYS A 21 -5.17 12.10 0.44
C CYS A 21 -6.42 11.48 1.08
N GLY A 22 -7.07 12.26 1.96
CA GLY A 22 -8.26 11.85 2.71
C GLY A 22 -7.97 11.35 4.12
N GLU A 23 -9.04 11.21 4.90
CA GLU A 23 -8.99 10.89 6.35
C GLU A 23 -8.17 9.63 6.64
N ALA A 24 -8.37 8.57 5.85
CA ALA A 24 -7.65 7.32 6.01
C ALA A 24 -6.13 7.43 5.77
N ILE A 25 -5.66 8.47 5.06
CA ILE A 25 -4.25 8.76 4.87
C ILE A 25 -3.72 9.66 5.99
N THR A 26 -4.50 10.65 6.43
CA THR A 26 -4.11 11.55 7.53
C THR A 26 -4.03 10.81 8.86
N ASP A 27 -4.85 9.77 9.05
CA ASP A 27 -4.85 8.94 10.27
C ASP A 27 -3.67 7.97 10.35
N LEU A 28 -2.90 7.81 9.27
CA LEU A 28 -1.69 6.99 9.28
C LEU A 28 -0.57 7.63 10.09
N SER A 29 0.19 6.80 10.79
CA SER A 29 1.53 7.17 11.29
C SER A 29 2.45 7.58 10.13
N MET A 30 3.54 8.29 10.43
CA MET A 30 4.53 8.63 9.40
C MET A 30 5.12 7.40 8.72
N GLU A 31 5.31 6.32 9.48
CA GLU A 31 5.72 5.02 9.00
C GLU A 31 4.70 4.40 8.02
N GLY A 32 3.41 4.47 8.35
CA GLY A 32 2.33 4.07 7.44
C GLY A 32 2.35 4.88 6.14
N ARG A 33 2.55 6.20 6.23
CA ARG A 33 2.65 7.09 5.06
C ARG A 33 3.86 6.76 4.19
N MET A 34 5.03 6.53 4.79
CA MET A 34 6.23 6.10 4.07
C MET A 34 6.01 4.76 3.34
N THR A 35 5.23 3.84 3.94
CA THR A 35 4.84 2.58 3.29
C THR A 35 3.99 2.81 2.05
N VAL A 36 2.97 3.66 2.16
CA VAL A 36 2.07 3.98 1.06
C VAL A 36 2.83 4.64 -0.09
N CYS A 37 3.69 5.63 0.19
CA CYS A 37 4.50 6.29 -0.83
C CYS A 37 5.57 5.36 -1.41
N ASN A 38 6.20 4.50 -0.60
CA ASN A 38 7.14 3.49 -1.11
C ASN A 38 6.47 2.58 -2.11
N MET A 39 5.22 2.18 -1.83
CA MET A 39 4.46 1.27 -2.67
C MET A 39 3.78 1.93 -3.89
N ALA A 40 4.05 3.21 -4.16
CA ALA A 40 3.50 3.89 -5.33
C ALA A 40 4.09 3.33 -6.64
N ILE A 41 5.34 2.85 -6.61
CA ILE A 41 6.01 2.30 -7.79
C ILE A 41 5.40 0.97 -8.24
N GLU A 42 4.76 0.22 -7.34
CA GLU A 42 4.11 -1.07 -7.59
C GLU A 42 2.78 -0.93 -8.36
N LEU A 43 2.17 0.27 -8.39
CA LEU A 43 1.13 0.60 -9.39
C LEU A 43 1.70 1.31 -10.63
N GLY A 44 3.02 1.41 -10.77
CA GLY A 44 3.67 2.03 -11.93
C GLY A 44 3.78 3.55 -11.86
N ALA A 45 3.50 4.17 -10.71
CA ALA A 45 3.61 5.62 -10.53
C ALA A 45 5.07 6.09 -10.52
N LYS A 46 5.29 7.32 -11.00
CA LYS A 46 6.62 7.96 -10.98
C LYS A 46 7.06 8.33 -9.57
N ALA A 47 6.11 8.75 -8.74
CA ALA A 47 6.31 9.11 -7.34
C ALA A 47 4.98 9.02 -6.58
N GLY A 48 5.07 8.86 -5.26
CA GLY A 48 3.95 8.94 -4.31
C GLY A 48 4.12 10.11 -3.37
N LEU A 49 3.09 10.93 -3.22
CA LEU A 49 3.07 12.14 -2.38
C LEU A 49 1.97 12.04 -1.32
N ILE A 50 2.29 12.52 -0.12
CA ILE A 50 1.31 12.78 0.95
C ILE A 50 1.65 14.17 1.48
N ALA A 51 0.64 15.04 1.55
CA ALA A 51 0.82 16.38 2.10
C ALA A 51 1.29 16.31 3.56
N PRO A 52 2.27 17.12 3.97
CA PRO A 52 2.73 17.16 5.34
C PRO A 52 1.69 17.83 6.24
N ASP A 53 1.61 17.35 7.47
CA ASP A 53 0.72 17.85 8.51
C ASP A 53 1.39 17.70 9.89
N GLU A 54 0.63 17.88 10.96
CA GLU A 54 1.13 17.81 12.33
C GLU A 54 1.86 16.49 12.64
N THR A 55 1.35 15.35 12.13
CA THR A 55 1.99 14.04 12.27
C THR A 55 3.39 14.05 11.65
N THR A 56 3.54 14.74 10.52
CA THR A 56 4.84 14.90 9.84
C THR A 56 5.79 15.79 10.63
N PHE A 57 5.29 16.91 11.15
CA PHE A 57 6.11 17.88 11.88
C PHE A 57 6.61 17.31 13.20
N GLU A 58 5.72 16.70 13.98
CA GLU A 58 6.07 16.07 15.25
C GLU A 58 6.99 14.86 15.05
N TYR A 59 6.85 14.12 13.95
CA TYR A 59 7.79 13.06 13.62
C TYR A 59 9.20 13.61 13.38
N ILE A 60 9.36 14.76 12.70
CA ILE A 60 10.67 15.34 12.38
C ILE A 60 11.31 16.01 13.61
N LYS A 61 10.49 16.64 14.47
CA LYS A 61 10.91 17.44 15.61
C LYS A 61 11.93 16.72 16.50
N GLY A 62 13.01 17.41 16.84
CA GLY A 62 14.04 16.88 17.73
C GLY A 62 14.91 15.76 17.14
N ARG A 63 14.72 15.35 15.89
CA ARG A 63 15.63 14.41 15.22
C ARG A 63 16.97 15.06 14.92
N LYS A 64 18.01 14.22 14.82
CA LYS A 64 19.43 14.63 14.65
C LYS A 64 19.69 15.70 13.58
N PHE A 65 18.93 15.67 12.49
CA PHE A 65 19.07 16.59 11.36
C PHE A 65 17.88 17.54 11.18
N SER A 66 16.97 17.59 12.15
CA SER A 66 15.87 18.55 12.16
C SER A 66 16.42 19.95 12.45
N PRO A 67 15.86 21.00 11.82
CA PRO A 67 16.00 22.36 12.32
C PRO A 67 15.61 22.45 13.81
N GLN A 68 16.12 23.47 14.51
CA GLN A 68 15.93 23.63 15.95
C GLN A 68 15.43 25.04 16.27
N GLY A 69 14.67 25.18 17.37
CA GLY A 69 14.17 26.47 17.84
C GLY A 69 13.41 27.23 16.75
N ALA A 70 13.74 28.53 16.58
CA ALA A 70 13.08 29.39 15.61
C ALA A 70 13.21 28.90 14.15
N ASP A 71 14.28 28.19 13.79
CA ASP A 71 14.43 27.62 12.45
C ASP A 71 13.45 26.47 12.22
N PHE A 72 13.11 25.71 13.27
CA PHE A 72 12.07 24.68 13.20
C PHE A 72 10.69 25.32 13.03
N ASP A 73 10.38 26.36 13.79
CA ASP A 73 9.10 27.06 13.68
C ASP A 73 8.92 27.65 12.28
N ALA A 74 9.97 28.29 11.73
CA ALA A 74 9.95 28.80 10.36
C ALA A 74 9.82 27.68 9.30
N ALA A 75 10.48 26.54 9.51
CA ALA A 75 10.38 25.40 8.60
C ALA A 75 8.97 24.80 8.61
N VAL A 76 8.33 24.69 9.77
CA VAL A 76 6.94 24.23 9.91
C VAL A 76 5.97 25.15 9.18
N GLU A 77 6.13 26.48 9.33
CA GLU A 77 5.29 27.43 8.58
C GLU A 77 5.45 27.29 7.07
N TYR A 78 6.68 27.07 6.59
CA TYR A 78 6.91 26.75 5.19
C TYR A 78 6.29 25.40 4.79
N TRP A 79 6.51 24.33 5.56
CA TRP A 79 6.00 23.00 5.22
C TRP A 79 4.47 22.94 5.19
N LYS A 80 3.76 23.74 6.00
CA LYS A 80 2.29 23.90 5.91
C LYS A 80 1.80 24.41 4.56
N THR A 81 2.67 25.03 3.75
CA THR A 81 2.37 25.46 2.38
C THR A 81 2.55 24.36 1.35
N LEU A 82 3.22 23.24 1.68
CA LEU A 82 3.54 22.14 0.76
C LEU A 82 2.36 21.17 0.60
N LYS A 83 1.18 21.70 0.34
CA LYS A 83 -0.05 20.95 0.10
C LYS A 83 -0.68 21.41 -1.21
N THR A 84 -1.47 20.53 -1.79
CA THR A 84 -2.18 20.83 -3.03
C THR A 84 -3.20 21.94 -2.83
N ASP A 85 -3.28 22.82 -3.82
CA ASP A 85 -4.20 23.97 -3.83
C ASP A 85 -5.66 23.50 -3.91
N ALA A 86 -6.57 24.30 -3.37
CA ALA A 86 -7.99 23.92 -3.27
C ALA A 86 -8.70 23.80 -4.63
N ASP A 87 -8.17 24.45 -5.66
CA ASP A 87 -8.64 24.47 -7.04
C ASP A 87 -7.77 23.65 -7.99
N ALA A 88 -6.86 22.83 -7.45
CA ALA A 88 -6.04 21.93 -8.26
C ALA A 88 -6.91 20.89 -9.00
N GLU A 89 -6.66 20.72 -10.28
CA GLU A 89 -7.28 19.69 -11.11
C GLU A 89 -6.35 18.47 -11.21
N PHE A 90 -6.91 17.28 -10.99
CA PHE A 90 -6.20 16.02 -11.16
C PHE A 90 -6.61 15.36 -12.48
N ASP A 91 -5.63 14.89 -13.25
CA ASP A 91 -5.87 14.15 -14.50
C ASP A 91 -6.74 12.89 -14.28
N ALA A 92 -6.62 12.26 -13.10
CA ALA A 92 -7.43 11.12 -12.69
C ALA A 92 -7.62 11.12 -11.17
N VAL A 93 -8.81 10.71 -10.73
CA VAL A 93 -9.15 10.56 -9.30
C VAL A 93 -9.69 9.16 -9.06
N VAL A 94 -9.10 8.46 -8.08
CA VAL A 94 -9.56 7.14 -7.64
C VAL A 94 -9.93 7.22 -6.17
N THR A 95 -11.21 7.00 -5.86
CA THR A 95 -11.73 7.03 -4.49
C THR A 95 -11.95 5.62 -3.96
N LEU A 96 -11.39 5.33 -2.79
CA LEU A 96 -11.65 4.10 -2.03
C LEU A 96 -12.21 4.49 -0.66
N ASN A 97 -13.28 3.83 -0.25
CA ASN A 97 -13.77 3.94 1.12
C ASN A 97 -12.97 2.98 2.02
N ALA A 98 -12.23 3.52 2.98
CA ALA A 98 -11.36 2.73 3.85
C ALA A 98 -12.10 1.69 4.68
N ALA A 99 -13.36 1.96 5.05
CA ALA A 99 -14.20 1.02 5.80
C ALA A 99 -14.50 -0.28 5.03
N ASP A 100 -14.44 -0.23 3.69
CA ASP A 100 -14.70 -1.38 2.83
C ASP A 100 -13.43 -2.22 2.57
N ILE A 101 -12.25 -1.72 2.98
CA ILE A 101 -10.97 -2.37 2.74
C ILE A 101 -10.73 -3.46 3.78
N LYS A 102 -11.03 -4.70 3.39
CA LYS A 102 -10.61 -5.89 4.14
C LYS A 102 -9.10 -6.12 4.05
N PRO A 103 -8.50 -6.98 4.91
CA PRO A 103 -7.11 -7.41 4.72
C PRO A 103 -6.89 -7.98 3.31
N GLN A 104 -5.81 -7.54 2.66
CA GLN A 104 -5.53 -7.83 1.25
C GLN A 104 -4.34 -8.78 1.10
N VAL A 105 -4.32 -9.53 0.00
CA VAL A 105 -3.22 -10.42 -0.38
C VAL A 105 -3.07 -10.47 -1.89
N THR A 106 -1.83 -10.52 -2.38
CA THR A 106 -1.55 -10.81 -3.79
C THR A 106 -1.53 -12.31 -4.02
N TRP A 107 -2.38 -12.83 -4.89
CA TRP A 107 -2.51 -14.27 -5.13
C TRP A 107 -1.63 -14.77 -6.29
N GLY A 108 -1.21 -13.88 -7.18
CA GLY A 108 -0.52 -14.25 -8.42
C GLY A 108 0.94 -13.83 -8.48
N THR A 109 1.40 -13.51 -9.68
CA THR A 109 2.80 -13.23 -10.02
C THR A 109 3.11 -11.75 -10.22
N ASN A 110 2.12 -10.87 -10.09
CA ASN A 110 2.33 -9.42 -10.11
C ASN A 110 1.55 -8.70 -9.00
N PRO A 111 1.96 -7.48 -8.59
CA PRO A 111 1.33 -6.74 -7.49
C PRO A 111 -0.13 -6.36 -7.72
N GLY A 112 -0.60 -6.34 -8.97
CA GLY A 112 -1.99 -6.03 -9.35
C GLY A 112 -2.97 -7.17 -9.09
N GLN A 113 -2.48 -8.40 -8.93
CA GLN A 113 -3.31 -9.58 -8.67
C GLN A 113 -3.67 -9.68 -7.19
N VAL A 114 -4.52 -8.75 -6.74
CA VAL A 114 -4.91 -8.59 -5.34
C VAL A 114 -6.33 -9.09 -5.12
N ILE A 115 -6.56 -9.76 -4.01
CA ILE A 115 -7.88 -10.09 -3.46
C ILE A 115 -7.92 -9.79 -1.96
N ALA A 116 -9.12 -9.65 -1.41
CA ALA A 116 -9.27 -9.75 0.04
C ALA A 116 -8.94 -11.18 0.48
N VAL A 117 -8.37 -11.35 1.68
CA VAL A 117 -7.95 -12.66 2.21
C VAL A 117 -9.08 -13.70 2.31
N ASP A 118 -10.34 -13.24 2.34
CA ASP A 118 -11.54 -14.06 2.42
C ASP A 118 -12.24 -14.28 1.08
N GLN A 119 -11.67 -13.78 -0.02
CA GLN A 119 -12.20 -13.96 -1.37
C GLN A 119 -11.59 -15.18 -2.07
N PRO A 120 -12.36 -15.85 -2.95
CA PRO A 120 -11.84 -16.90 -3.79
C PRO A 120 -10.89 -16.33 -4.86
N ILE A 121 -9.94 -17.16 -5.29
CA ILE A 121 -9.02 -16.84 -6.38
C ILE A 121 -9.85 -16.64 -7.67
N PRO A 122 -9.67 -15.53 -8.41
CA PRO A 122 -10.51 -15.22 -9.56
C PRO A 122 -10.27 -16.18 -10.73
N ALA A 123 -11.34 -16.51 -11.46
CA ALA A 123 -11.24 -17.25 -12.71
C ALA A 123 -10.75 -16.32 -13.83
N PRO A 124 -9.89 -16.79 -14.77
CA PRO A 124 -9.47 -15.97 -15.91
C PRO A 124 -10.63 -15.40 -16.72
N GLU A 125 -11.76 -16.13 -16.79
CA GLU A 125 -12.98 -15.71 -17.48
C GLU A 125 -13.70 -14.53 -16.82
N SER A 126 -13.35 -14.19 -15.56
CA SER A 126 -13.90 -13.02 -14.88
C SER A 126 -13.26 -11.70 -15.32
N PHE A 127 -12.13 -11.75 -16.04
CA PHE A 127 -11.44 -10.57 -16.57
C PHE A 127 -11.91 -10.26 -17.99
N THR A 128 -12.29 -9.00 -18.23
CA THR A 128 -12.72 -8.53 -19.56
C THR A 128 -11.53 -8.12 -20.44
N ASP A 129 -10.42 -7.67 -19.84
CA ASP A 129 -9.20 -7.34 -20.57
C ASP A 129 -8.46 -8.63 -20.98
N PRO A 130 -8.21 -8.86 -22.28
CA PRO A 130 -7.44 -10.01 -22.76
C PRO A 130 -6.04 -10.13 -22.14
N ILE A 131 -5.39 -9.01 -21.81
CA ILE A 131 -4.07 -8.97 -21.18
C ILE A 131 -4.16 -9.47 -19.73
N GLU A 132 -5.13 -8.97 -18.96
CA GLU A 132 -5.36 -9.41 -17.59
C GLU A 132 -5.76 -10.88 -17.53
N LYS A 133 -6.62 -11.33 -18.46
CA LYS A 133 -7.01 -12.73 -18.60
C LYS A 133 -5.78 -13.62 -18.84
N ALA A 134 -4.96 -13.30 -19.84
CA ALA A 134 -3.75 -14.07 -20.14
C ALA A 134 -2.73 -14.03 -18.98
N SER A 135 -2.66 -12.92 -18.25
CA SER A 135 -1.85 -12.77 -17.04
C SER A 135 -2.35 -13.66 -15.90
N ALA A 136 -3.67 -13.74 -15.70
CA ALA A 136 -4.31 -14.61 -14.71
C ALA A 136 -4.08 -16.10 -15.03
N GLU A 137 -4.25 -16.54 -16.28
CA GLU A 137 -3.97 -17.92 -16.71
C GLU A 137 -2.53 -18.33 -16.39
N LYS A 138 -1.57 -17.46 -16.73
CA LYS A 138 -0.14 -17.70 -16.45
C LYS A 138 0.15 -17.73 -14.95
N ALA A 139 -0.46 -16.83 -14.17
CA ALA A 139 -0.28 -16.77 -12.74
C ALA A 139 -0.81 -18.03 -12.04
N LEU A 140 -2.02 -18.49 -12.40
CA LEU A 140 -2.58 -19.73 -11.84
C LEU A 140 -1.68 -20.93 -12.15
N ALA A 141 -1.24 -21.07 -13.40
CA ALA A 141 -0.35 -22.16 -13.81
C ALA A 141 1.01 -22.11 -13.09
N TYR A 142 1.60 -20.92 -12.94
CA TYR A 142 2.89 -20.76 -12.26
C TYR A 142 2.81 -20.99 -10.75
N MET A 143 1.77 -20.45 -10.11
CA MET A 143 1.58 -20.55 -8.66
C MET A 143 1.01 -21.91 -8.23
N GLY A 144 0.52 -22.73 -9.16
CA GLY A 144 -0.16 -23.98 -8.85
C GLY A 144 -1.52 -23.76 -8.17
N LEU A 145 -2.21 -22.68 -8.55
CA LEU A 145 -3.48 -22.26 -7.97
C LEU A 145 -4.65 -22.65 -8.88
N GLU A 146 -5.81 -22.88 -8.27
CA GLU A 146 -7.05 -23.20 -8.95
C GLU A 146 -8.06 -22.07 -8.74
N ALA A 147 -8.69 -21.63 -9.81
CA ALA A 147 -9.75 -20.63 -9.76
C ALA A 147 -10.92 -21.11 -8.87
N GLY A 148 -11.50 -20.20 -8.11
CA GLY A 148 -12.62 -20.46 -7.20
C GLY A 148 -12.22 -21.03 -5.83
N LYS A 149 -10.98 -21.52 -5.65
CA LYS A 149 -10.49 -21.94 -4.33
C LYS A 149 -10.10 -20.77 -3.45
N SER A 150 -10.10 -20.99 -2.13
CA SER A 150 -9.58 -20.04 -1.17
C SER A 150 -8.07 -20.21 -1.02
N LEU A 151 -7.34 -19.12 -0.74
CA LEU A 151 -5.92 -19.21 -0.40
C LEU A 151 -5.69 -20.03 0.89
N SER A 152 -6.69 -20.13 1.77
CA SER A 152 -6.65 -20.98 2.96
C SER A 152 -6.64 -22.48 2.65
N ASP A 153 -6.96 -22.89 1.43
CA ASP A 153 -6.98 -24.29 1.01
C ASP A 153 -5.57 -24.82 0.69
N TYR A 154 -4.56 -23.93 0.67
CA TYR A 154 -3.17 -24.23 0.34
C TYR A 154 -2.28 -24.23 1.57
N GLN A 155 -1.31 -25.14 1.59
CA GLN A 155 -0.33 -25.19 2.68
C GLN A 155 0.75 -24.13 2.50
N VAL A 156 1.08 -23.46 3.59
CA VAL A 156 2.18 -22.49 3.65
C VAL A 156 3.48 -23.22 3.96
N ASP A 157 4.39 -23.29 3.00
CA ASP A 157 5.72 -23.90 3.17
C ASP A 157 6.68 -22.95 3.90
N LYS A 158 6.67 -21.66 3.51
CA LYS A 158 7.61 -20.65 4.03
C LYS A 158 6.90 -19.35 4.31
N VAL A 159 7.30 -18.71 5.41
CA VAL A 159 6.84 -17.38 5.81
C VAL A 159 8.06 -16.50 6.02
N PHE A 160 8.08 -15.37 5.30
CA PHE A 160 9.05 -14.31 5.51
C PHE A 160 8.31 -13.10 6.09
N VAL A 161 8.85 -12.53 7.17
CA VAL A 161 8.33 -11.32 7.78
C VAL A 161 9.39 -10.24 7.69
N GLY A 162 9.03 -9.12 7.09
CA GLY A 162 9.92 -7.99 6.84
C GLY A 162 10.30 -7.82 5.37
N SER A 163 10.61 -6.57 5.03
CA SER A 163 11.17 -6.11 3.75
C SER A 163 11.47 -4.61 3.90
N CYS A 164 11.96 -3.92 2.87
CA CYS A 164 11.98 -2.44 2.88
C CYS A 164 10.59 -1.83 3.14
N THR A 165 9.53 -2.55 2.81
CA THR A 165 8.13 -2.14 2.96
C THR A 165 7.56 -2.39 4.34
N ASN A 166 7.96 -3.46 5.05
CA ASN A 166 7.34 -3.89 6.33
C ASN A 166 8.33 -4.40 7.40
N SER A 167 9.51 -3.79 7.52
CA SER A 167 10.53 -4.12 8.54
C SER A 167 10.64 -3.12 9.68
N ARG A 168 9.67 -2.21 9.84
CA ARG A 168 9.73 -1.20 10.90
C ARG A 168 9.43 -1.83 12.26
N ILE A 169 9.84 -1.15 13.33
CA ILE A 169 9.67 -1.66 14.70
C ILE A 169 8.19 -1.93 15.04
N GLU A 170 7.27 -1.12 14.52
CA GLU A 170 5.83 -1.33 14.66
C GLU A 170 5.34 -2.60 13.95
N ASP A 171 5.82 -2.87 12.71
CA ASP A 171 5.49 -4.08 11.96
C ASP A 171 5.96 -5.32 12.73
N MET A 172 7.20 -5.29 13.23
CA MET A 172 7.77 -6.40 14.01
C MET A 172 7.02 -6.62 15.32
N ARG A 173 6.58 -5.54 15.99
CA ARG A 173 5.75 -5.65 17.20
C ARG A 173 4.39 -6.26 16.89
N ALA A 174 3.73 -5.85 15.80
CA ALA A 174 2.46 -6.43 15.38
C ALA A 174 2.60 -7.92 15.07
N ALA A 175 3.65 -8.32 14.34
CA ALA A 175 3.96 -9.72 14.07
C ALA A 175 4.22 -10.50 15.38
N ALA A 176 4.97 -9.92 16.33
CA ALA A 176 5.27 -10.54 17.61
C ALA A 176 4.01 -10.77 18.47
N VAL A 177 3.03 -9.86 18.43
CA VAL A 177 1.74 -10.02 19.11
C VAL A 177 1.01 -11.27 18.58
N VAL A 178 1.01 -11.47 17.27
CA VAL A 178 0.39 -12.66 16.65
C VAL A 178 1.16 -13.94 16.99
N ALA A 179 2.50 -13.89 16.96
CA ALA A 179 3.35 -15.05 17.21
C ALA A 179 3.39 -15.48 18.69
N LYS A 180 3.11 -14.57 19.63
CA LYS A 180 3.23 -14.81 21.06
C LYS A 180 2.42 -16.03 21.50
N GLY A 181 3.12 -17.02 22.09
CA GLY A 181 2.50 -18.26 22.58
C GLY A 181 2.12 -19.26 21.49
N ARG A 182 2.43 -18.99 20.22
CA ARG A 182 2.20 -19.88 19.09
C ARG A 182 3.52 -20.50 18.62
N LYS A 183 3.42 -21.60 17.89
CA LYS A 183 4.55 -22.27 17.22
C LYS A 183 4.25 -22.35 15.73
N VAL A 184 5.29 -22.23 14.92
CA VAL A 184 5.22 -22.58 13.49
C VAL A 184 4.96 -24.08 13.41
N ALA A 185 4.02 -24.46 12.55
CA ALA A 185 3.58 -25.85 12.35
C ALA A 185 4.71 -26.73 11.82
#